data_AF-A0A7Y8IVM9-F1
#
_entry.id   AF-A0A7Y8IVM9-F1
#
_cell.length_a   1.000
_cell.length_b   1.000
_cell.length_c   1.000
_cell.angle_alpha   90.00
_cell.angle_beta   90.00
_cell.angle_gamma   90.00
#
_symmetry.space_group_name_H-M   'P 1'
#
loop_
_entity.id
_entity.type
_entity.pdbx_description
1 polymer ?
#
loop_
_entity_poly.entity_id
_entity_poly.type
_entity_poly.pdbx_seq_one_letter_code
_entity_poly.pdbx_strand_id
1 'polypeptide(L)'
;MKTITIRGIDPGLDRVIKSRAKQNNLSVNQWILQALKKITGMGKESVFKKYHDLDALAGGWSKEEANAFQQNTQIFEKIDEELWK
;
A
#
# COMPACT_ATOMS: atom_id res chain seq x y z
N MET A 1 -5.72 31.97 -3.76
CA MET A 1 -6.53 30.79 -3.38
C MET A 1 -7.90 30.94 -4.00
N LYS A 2 -8.32 29.97 -4.81
CA LYS A 2 -9.70 29.90 -5.32
C LYS A 2 -10.36 28.70 -4.65
N THR A 3 -11.50 28.92 -4.00
CA THR A 3 -12.27 27.87 -3.33
C THR A 3 -13.36 27.38 -4.28
N ILE A 4 -13.44 26.07 -4.48
CA ILE A 4 -14.51 25.43 -5.25
C ILE A 4 -15.26 24.52 -4.29
N THR A 5 -16.58 24.72 -4.20
CA THR A 5 -17.47 23.84 -3.43
C THR A 5 -18.22 22.94 -4.39
N ILE A 6 -17.99 21.62 -4.30
CA ILE A 6 -18.69 20.62 -5.09
C ILE A 6 -19.94 20.19 -4.30
N ARG A 7 -21.12 20.45 -4.87
CA ARG A 7 -22.41 20.06 -4.29
C ARG A 7 -22.94 18.80 -5.00
N GLY A 8 -23.83 18.06 -4.34
CA GLY A 8 -24.47 16.88 -4.93
C GLY A 8 -23.62 15.61 -4.89
N ILE A 9 -22.61 15.53 -4.01
CA ILE A 9 -21.87 14.29 -3.77
C ILE A 9 -22.80 13.35 -2.99
N ASP A 10 -23.19 12.25 -3.62
CA ASP A 10 -23.97 11.22 -2.94
C ASP A 10 -23.09 10.41 -1.96
N PRO A 11 -23.70 9.71 -0.99
CA PRO A 11 -22.95 8.94 0.01
C PRO A 11 -22.08 7.83 -0.58
N GLY A 12 -22.45 7.27 -1.73
CA GLY A 12 -21.66 6.25 -2.42
C GLY A 12 -20.38 6.85 -3.00
N LEU A 13 -20.51 7.98 -3.69
CA LEU A 13 -19.37 8.71 -4.23
C LEU A 13 -18.43 9.23 -3.12
N ASP A 14 -18.95 9.75 -2.01
CA ASP A 14 -18.14 10.19 -0.87
C ASP A 14 -17.27 9.05 -0.31
N ARG A 15 -17.85 7.85 -0.15
CA ARG A 15 -17.12 6.66 0.30
C ARG A 15 -16.00 6.27 -0.67
N VAL A 16 -16.28 6.28 -1.97
CA VAL A 16 -15.28 5.96 -3.00
C VAL A 16 -14.13 6.96 -2.98
N ILE A 17 -14.43 8.25 -2.90
CA ILE A 17 -13.42 9.31 -2.84
C ILE A 17 -12.53 9.13 -1.61
N LYS A 18 -13.11 8.94 -0.42
CA LYS A 18 -12.35 8.74 0.82
C LYS A 18 -11.50 7.47 0.78
N SER A 19 -12.05 6.37 0.26
CA SER A 19 -11.32 5.11 0.13
C SER A 19 -10.12 5.24 -0.80
N ARG A 20 -10.31 5.84 -1.99
CA ARG A 20 -9.21 6.06 -2.94
C ARG A 20 -8.17 7.04 -2.42
N ALA A 21 -8.59 8.10 -1.72
CA ALA A 21 -7.66 9.02 -1.06
C ALA A 21 -6.79 8.28 -0.03
N LYS A 22 -7.40 7.43 0.81
CA LYS A 22 -6.69 6.60 1.79
C LYS A 22 -5.73 5.62 1.13
N GLN A 23 -6.15 4.91 0.08
CA GLN A 23 -5.30 3.97 -0.66
C GLN A 23 -4.06 4.64 -1.25
N ASN A 24 -4.18 5.88 -1.72
CA ASN A 24 -3.06 6.65 -2.28
C ASN A 24 -2.27 7.43 -1.20
N ASN A 25 -2.64 7.30 0.07
CA ASN A 25 -2.05 8.04 1.19
C ASN A 25 -2.11 9.57 1.00
N LEU A 26 -3.22 10.06 0.41
CA LEU A 26 -3.47 11.47 0.10
C LEU A 26 -4.66 12.00 0.89
N SER A 27 -4.68 13.31 1.14
CA SER A 27 -5.92 13.97 1.59
C SER A 27 -6.99 13.95 0.48
N VAL A 28 -8.26 14.00 0.87
CA VAL A 28 -9.39 14.05 -0.07
C VAL A 28 -9.23 15.21 -1.07
N ASN A 29 -8.82 16.38 -0.59
CA ASN A 29 -8.59 17.55 -1.46
C ASN A 29 -7.45 17.30 -2.46
N GLN A 30 -6.32 16.76 -2.02
CA GLN A 30 -5.21 16.43 -2.93
C GLN A 30 -5.62 15.40 -3.97
N TRP A 31 -6.38 14.37 -3.56
CA TRP A 31 -6.88 13.35 -4.47
C TRP A 31 -7.81 13.93 -5.53
N ILE A 32 -8.76 14.81 -5.14
CA ILE A 32 -9.66 15.51 -6.06
C ILE A 32 -8.86 16.40 -7.03
N LEU A 33 -7.88 17.15 -6.54
CA LEU A 33 -7.03 17.99 -7.40
C LEU A 33 -6.22 17.16 -8.41
N GLN A 34 -5.70 15.99 -8.00
CA GLN A 34 -5.03 15.09 -8.93
C GLN A 34 -6.00 14.51 -9.97
N ALA A 35 -7.21 14.13 -9.57
CA ALA A 35 -8.23 13.64 -10.48
C ALA A 35 -8.61 14.71 -11.52
N LEU A 36 -8.83 15.96 -11.09
CA LEU A 36 -9.13 17.08 -11.99
C LEU A 36 -7.97 17.35 -12.95
N LYS A 37 -6.72 17.41 -12.46
CA LYS A 37 -5.54 17.59 -13.31
C LYS A 37 -5.40 16.47 -14.35
N LYS A 38 -5.70 15.22 -13.97
CA LYS A 38 -5.64 14.07 -14.87
C LYS A 38 -6.69 14.19 -15.99
N ILE A 39 -7.92 14.59 -15.65
CA ILE A 39 -9.02 14.74 -16.63
C ILE A 39 -8.78 15.93 -17.57
N THR A 40 -8.21 17.03 -17.07
CA THR A 40 -7.93 18.22 -17.89
C THR A 40 -6.62 18.15 -18.68
N GLY A 41 -5.88 17.03 -18.61
CA GLY A 41 -4.58 16.88 -19.25
C GLY A 41 -3.47 17.76 -18.64
N MET A 42 -3.74 18.45 -17.52
CA MET A 42 -2.76 19.27 -16.79
C MET A 42 -1.89 18.45 -15.81
N GLY A 43 -2.19 17.17 -15.65
CA GLY A 43 -1.42 16.26 -14.81
C GLY A 43 -0.10 15.90 -15.47
N LYS A 44 1.02 16.42 -14.93
CA LYS A 44 2.31 15.75 -15.14
C LYS A 44 2.17 14.35 -14.59
N GLU A 45 2.33 13.34 -15.45
CA GLU A 45 2.55 11.98 -14.96
C GLU A 45 3.72 12.03 -13.98
N SER A 46 3.53 11.43 -12.81
CA SER A 46 4.63 11.32 -11.86
C SER A 46 5.78 10.63 -12.59
N VAL A 47 6.92 11.32 -12.69
CA VAL A 47 8.15 10.78 -13.32
C VAL A 47 8.49 9.41 -12.72
N PHE A 48 8.11 9.19 -11.46
CA PHE A 48 8.13 7.90 -10.80
C PHE A 48 6.70 7.40 -10.57
N LYS A 49 6.25 6.45 -11.37
CA LYS A 49 5.01 5.73 -11.10
C LYS A 49 5.18 4.91 -9.82
N LYS A 50 4.29 5.10 -8.85
CA LYS A 50 4.28 4.30 -7.62
C LYS A 50 3.67 2.95 -7.97
N TYR A 51 4.46 1.89 -7.83
CA TYR A 51 4.02 0.52 -8.01
C TYR A 51 3.74 -0.10 -6.64
N HIS A 52 2.75 -0.97 -6.59
CA HIS A 52 2.24 -1.64 -5.38
C HIS A 52 2.19 -3.16 -5.55
N ASP A 53 2.64 -3.66 -6.70
CA ASP A 53 2.71 -5.07 -7.07
C ASP A 53 3.66 -5.87 -6.17
N LEU A 54 4.67 -5.23 -5.61
CA LEU A 54 5.62 -5.85 -4.68
C LEU A 54 5.32 -5.56 -3.21
N ASP A 55 4.24 -4.83 -2.87
CA ASP A 55 3.93 -4.48 -1.48
C ASP A 55 3.72 -5.72 -0.60
N ALA A 56 3.17 -6.80 -1.18
CA ALA A 56 2.99 -8.07 -0.49
C ALA A 56 4.33 -8.79 -0.19
N LEU A 57 5.38 -8.50 -0.97
CA LEU A 57 6.72 -9.04 -0.75
C LEU A 57 7.56 -8.15 0.20
N ALA A 58 7.19 -6.88 0.31
CA ALA A 58 7.84 -5.90 1.19
C ALA A 58 7.29 -5.93 2.63
N GLY A 59 6.72 -7.05 3.06
CA GLY A 59 6.20 -7.28 4.41
C GLY A 59 7.17 -8.04 5.32
N GLY A 60 6.89 -8.03 6.63
CA GLY A 60 7.47 -8.97 7.58
C GLY A 60 6.59 -10.21 7.71
N TRP A 61 7.11 -11.25 8.36
CA TRP A 61 6.34 -12.48 8.57
C TRP A 61 5.19 -12.27 9.55
N SER A 62 4.05 -12.88 9.25
CA SER A 62 2.98 -13.07 10.23
C SER A 62 3.50 -13.96 11.38
N LYS A 63 2.80 -13.95 12.51
CA LYS A 63 3.17 -14.81 13.65
C LYS A 63 3.07 -16.29 13.28
N GLU A 64 2.10 -16.64 12.44
CA GLU A 64 1.90 -17.99 11.95
C GLU A 64 3.05 -18.41 11.01
N GLU A 65 3.44 -17.53 10.08
CA GLU A 65 4.57 -17.76 9.16
C GLU A 65 5.90 -17.93 9.94
N ALA A 66 6.13 -17.10 10.95
CA ALA A 66 7.32 -17.20 11.80
C ALA A 66 7.36 -18.51 12.59
N ASN A 67 6.25 -18.92 13.19
CA ASN A 67 6.17 -20.19 13.90
C ASN A 67 6.39 -21.39 12.97
N ALA A 68 5.76 -21.38 11.78
CA ALA A 68 5.92 -22.45 10.80
C ALA A 68 7.37 -22.58 10.33
N PHE A 69 8.02 -21.45 10.06
CA PHE A 69 9.44 -21.45 9.70
C PHE A 69 10.30 -22.02 10.83
N GLN A 70 10.11 -21.55 12.06
CA GLN A 70 10.92 -21.98 13.20
C GLN A 70 10.77 -23.48 13.49
N GLN A 71 9.56 -24.03 13.34
CA GLN A 71 9.33 -25.48 13.41
C GLN A 71 10.08 -26.23 12.30
N ASN A 72 10.02 -25.73 11.07
CA ASN A 72 10.66 -26.38 9.92
C ASN A 72 12.20 -26.29 9.98
N THR A 73 12.76 -25.26 10.60
CA THR A 73 14.22 -25.10 10.74
C THR A 73 14.79 -25.68 12.03
N GLN A 74 13.95 -26.22 12.91
CA GLN A 74 14.39 -26.74 14.21
C GLN A 74 15.48 -27.82 14.11
N ILE A 75 15.51 -28.57 13.01
CA ILE A 75 16.55 -29.58 12.76
C ILE A 75 17.96 -28.96 12.66
N PHE A 76 18.08 -27.73 12.18
CA PHE A 76 19.36 -27.03 12.05
C PHE A 76 19.85 -26.42 13.38
N GLU A 77 19.02 -26.41 14.42
CA GLU A 77 19.42 -25.96 15.76
C GLU A 77 20.06 -27.09 16.59
N LYS A 78 19.98 -28.34 16.11
CA LYS A 78 20.70 -29.45 16.73
C LYS A 78 22.14 -29.48 16.23
N ILE A 79 23.07 -29.44 17.17
CA ILE A 79 24.49 -29.70 16.91
C ILE A 79 24.63 -31.19 16.64
N ASP A 80 25.10 -31.52 15.45
CA ASP A 80 25.51 -32.88 15.09
C ASP A 80 26.98 -33.06 15.48
N GLU A 81 27.23 -33.83 16.53
CA GLU A 81 28.57 -34.09 17.06
C GLU A 81 29.46 -34.91 16.11
N GLU A 82 28.89 -35.65 15.15
CA GLU A 82 29.67 -36.36 14.13
C GLU A 82 30.18 -35.41 13.03
N LEU A 83 29.46 -34.32 12.76
CA LEU A 83 29.85 -33.26 11.82
C LEU A 83 30.83 -32.22 12.44
N TRP A 84 30.96 -32.19 13.76
CA TRP A 84 31.79 -31.23 14.50
C TRP A 84 33.15 -31.78 15.00
N LYS A 85 33.47 -33.04 14.70
CA LYS A 85 34.82 -33.62 14.89
C LYS A 85 35.71 -33.41 13.67
#